data_AF-A0A3L6JDY1-F1
#
_entry.id   AF-A0A3L6JDY1-F1
#
_cell.length_a   1.000
_cell.length_b   1.000
_cell.length_c   1.000
_cell.angle_alpha   90.00
_cell.angle_beta   90.00
_cell.angle_gamma   90.00
#
_symmetry.space_group_name_H-M   'P 1'
#
loop_
_entity.id
_entity.type
_entity.pdbx_description
1 polymer ?
#
loop_
_entity_poly.entity_id
_entity_poly.type
_entity_poly.pdbx_seq_one_letter_code
_entity_poly.pdbx_strand_id
1 'polypeptide(L)'
;MRIHAHVPSVPRVGIPEAVEKIVEELRNGASLSISGLAKKTGVDRRTAGKVVDMLVSVQDILRTLQIEKDKVGRSYIVRLQTRTEQARRLLKSARDKVYRRH
;
A
#
# COMPACT_ATOMS: atom_id res chain seq x y z
N MET A 1 43.34 2.63 -24.86
CA MET A 1 42.94 3.11 -23.52
C MET A 1 41.42 3.16 -23.46
N ARG A 2 40.75 2.23 -22.75
CA ARG A 2 39.29 2.25 -22.57
C ARG A 2 38.99 2.75 -21.16
N ILE A 3 38.25 3.85 -21.07
CA ILE A 3 37.86 4.47 -19.81
C ILE A 3 36.68 3.66 -19.26
N HIS A 4 36.92 2.88 -18.20
CA HIS A 4 35.84 2.25 -17.45
C HIS A 4 35.14 3.34 -16.64
N ALA A 5 33.93 3.72 -17.05
CA ALA A 5 33.07 4.59 -16.26
C ALA A 5 32.80 3.92 -14.91
N HIS A 6 33.21 4.59 -13.82
CA HIS A 6 32.87 4.19 -12.46
C HIS A 6 31.35 4.31 -12.31
N VAL A 7 30.64 3.17 -12.37
CA VAL A 7 29.21 3.12 -12.04
C VAL A 7 29.12 3.18 -10.52
N PRO A 8 28.61 4.27 -9.91
CA PRO A 8 28.49 4.34 -8.46
C PRO A 8 27.56 3.22 -7.98
N SER A 9 28.05 2.40 -7.05
CA SER A 9 27.27 1.32 -6.46
C SER A 9 26.17 1.91 -5.59
N VAL A 10 24.93 1.86 -6.07
CA VAL A 10 23.76 2.25 -5.28
C VAL A 10 23.68 1.34 -4.04
N PRO A 11 23.55 1.90 -2.82
CA PRO A 11 23.39 1.11 -1.60
C PRO A 11 22.20 0.14 -1.74
N ARG A 12 22.38 -1.12 -1.33
CA ARG A 12 21.30 -2.12 -1.32
C ARG A 12 20.36 -1.83 -0.15
N VAL A 13 19.41 -0.95 -0.40
CA VAL A 13 18.31 -0.63 0.51
C VAL A 13 17.39 -1.85 0.63
N GLY A 14 17.02 -2.22 1.86
CA GLY A 14 16.03 -3.29 2.10
C GLY A 14 14.66 -2.91 1.57
N ILE A 15 13.83 -3.89 1.17
CA ILE A 15 12.49 -3.60 0.62
C ILE A 15 11.66 -2.67 1.53
N PRO A 16 11.60 -2.86 2.87
CA PRO A 16 10.84 -1.96 3.74
C PRO A 16 11.31 -0.50 3.68
N GLU A 17 12.62 -0.28 3.73
CA GLU A 17 13.22 1.06 3.67
C GLU A 17 12.99 1.72 2.30
N ALA A 18 13.02 0.93 1.21
CA ALA A 18 12.69 1.43 -0.13
C ALA A 18 11.23 1.86 -0.23
N VAL A 19 10.31 1.12 0.39
CA VAL A 19 8.89 1.47 0.46
C VAL A 19 8.70 2.78 1.21
N GLU A 20 9.32 2.94 2.39
CA GLU A 20 9.23 4.16 3.19
C GLU A 20 9.68 5.40 2.41
N LYS A 21 10.90 5.35 1.82
CA LYS A 21 11.47 6.46 1.04
C LYS A 21 10.58 6.85 -0.15
N ILE A 22 10.02 5.87 -0.86
CA ILE A 22 9.16 6.11 -2.01
C ILE A 22 7.82 6.69 -1.58
N VAL A 23 7.21 6.18 -0.51
CA VAL A 23 5.95 6.71 0.02
C VAL A 23 6.11 8.14 0.52
N GLU A 24 7.22 8.45 1.19
CA GLU A 24 7.53 9.80 1.65
C GLU A 24 7.65 10.79 0.46
N GLU A 25 8.36 10.41 -0.60
CA GLU A 25 8.47 11.26 -1.79
C GLU A 25 7.11 11.43 -2.51
N LEU A 26 6.31 10.37 -2.60
CA LEU A 26 4.97 10.43 -3.21
C LEU A 26 3.99 11.29 -2.41
N ARG A 27 4.13 11.36 -1.07
CA ARG A 27 3.31 12.25 -0.22
C ARG A 27 3.51 13.73 -0.55
N ASN A 28 4.67 14.09 -1.11
CA ASN A 28 4.95 15.46 -1.54
C ASN A 28 4.18 15.87 -2.80
N GLY A 29 3.37 14.97 -3.38
CA GLY A 29 2.44 15.27 -4.48
C GLY A 29 3.10 15.48 -5.84
N ALA A 30 4.42 15.30 -5.95
CA ALA A 30 5.14 15.42 -7.21
C ALA A 30 4.83 14.22 -8.12
N SER A 31 4.39 14.50 -9.35
CA SER A 31 4.28 13.49 -10.40
C SER A 31 5.68 13.18 -10.95
N LEU A 32 6.21 12.02 -10.57
CA LEU A 32 7.55 11.56 -10.96
C LEU A 32 7.45 10.27 -11.77
N SER A 33 8.31 10.13 -12.78
CA SER A 33 8.54 8.83 -13.41
C SER A 33 9.27 7.89 -12.44
N ILE A 34 9.27 6.57 -12.71
CA ILE A 34 10.05 5.60 -11.92
C ILE A 34 11.54 6.00 -11.85
N SER A 35 12.10 6.49 -12.96
CA SER A 35 13.48 6.99 -12.99
C SER A 35 13.65 8.26 -12.13
N GLY A 36 12.65 9.14 -12.12
CA GLY A 36 12.63 10.33 -11.26
C GLY A 36 12.58 9.97 -9.77
N LEU A 37 11.71 9.03 -9.39
CA LEU A 37 11.62 8.49 -8.03
C LEU A 37 12.94 7.84 -7.60
N ALA A 38 13.53 6.99 -8.45
CA ALA A 38 14.82 6.37 -8.18
C ALA A 38 15.92 7.40 -7.90
N LYS A 39 15.99 8.46 -8.73
CA LYS A 39 16.96 9.55 -8.55
C LYS A 39 16.72 10.35 -7.27
N LYS A 40 15.47 10.68 -6.96
CA LYS A 40 15.07 11.44 -5.76
C LYS A 40 15.33 10.68 -4.46
N THR A 41 15.02 9.39 -4.45
CA THR A 41 15.08 8.54 -3.25
C THR A 41 16.41 7.82 -3.06
N GLY A 42 17.27 7.80 -4.09
CA GLY A 42 18.50 7.02 -4.11
C GLY A 42 18.28 5.51 -4.18
N VAL A 43 17.05 5.06 -4.46
CA VAL A 43 16.70 3.64 -4.62
C VAL A 43 16.99 3.20 -6.06
N ASP A 44 17.51 1.99 -6.23
CA ASP A 44 17.70 1.41 -7.56
C ASP A 44 16.40 1.40 -8.37
N ARG A 45 16.50 1.71 -9.67
CA ARG A 45 15.33 1.87 -10.55
C ARG A 45 14.45 0.62 -10.59
N ARG A 46 15.03 -0.59 -10.56
CA ARG A 46 14.27 -1.84 -10.58
C ARG A 46 13.52 -2.04 -9.27
N THR A 47 14.15 -1.71 -8.14
CA THR A 47 13.50 -1.74 -6.83
C THR A 47 12.38 -0.72 -6.74
N ALA A 48 12.60 0.52 -7.23
CA ALA A 48 11.57 1.54 -7.27
C ALA A 48 10.35 1.11 -8.10
N GLY A 49 10.57 0.49 -9.26
CA GLY A 49 9.50 -0.09 -10.08
C GLY A 49 8.68 -1.13 -9.30
N LYS A 50 9.35 -2.13 -8.70
CA LYS A 50 8.67 -3.16 -7.91
C LYS A 50 7.87 -2.61 -6.74
N VAL A 51 8.39 -1.59 -6.05
CA VAL A 51 7.68 -0.93 -4.95
C VAL A 51 6.43 -0.23 -5.47
N VAL A 52 6.53 0.53 -6.57
CA VAL A 52 5.36 1.20 -7.15
C VAL A 52 4.31 0.19 -7.61
N ASP A 53 4.71 -0.89 -8.28
CA ASP A 53 3.79 -1.97 -8.69
C ASP A 53 3.07 -2.60 -7.48
N MET A 54 3.80 -2.81 -6.37
CA MET A 54 3.25 -3.33 -5.12
C MET A 54 2.23 -2.34 -4.52
N LEU A 55 2.55 -1.05 -4.48
CA LEU A 55 1.66 -0.02 -3.94
C LEU A 55 0.38 0.11 -4.77
N VAL A 56 0.49 0.08 -6.11
CA VAL A 56 -0.67 0.07 -7.01
C VAL A 56 -1.53 -1.17 -6.76
N SER A 57 -0.91 -2.35 -6.66
CA SER A 57 -1.63 -3.59 -6.37
C SER A 57 -2.38 -3.53 -5.04
N VAL A 58 -1.76 -2.95 -4.00
CA VAL A 58 -2.41 -2.73 -2.70
C VAL A 58 -3.58 -1.75 -2.83
N GLN A 59 -3.43 -0.66 -3.59
CA GLN A 59 -4.52 0.29 -3.84
C GLN A 59 -5.70 -0.36 -4.56
N ASP A 60 -5.45 -1.22 -5.55
CA ASP A 60 -6.48 -1.93 -6.29
C ASP A 60 -7.22 -2.94 -5.42
N ILE A 61 -6.51 -3.69 -4.58
CA ILE A 61 -7.12 -4.60 -3.60
C ILE A 61 -7.99 -3.79 -2.62
N LEU A 62 -7.46 -2.70 -2.08
CA LEU A 62 -8.17 -1.89 -1.08
C LEU A 62 -9.32 -1.07 -1.67
N ARG A 63 -9.41 -0.91 -3.00
CA ARG A 63 -10.57 -0.31 -3.67
C ARG A 63 -11.82 -1.17 -3.54
N THR A 64 -11.67 -2.49 -3.60
CA THR A 64 -12.78 -3.45 -3.62
C THR A 64 -12.99 -4.15 -2.28
N LEU A 65 -11.90 -4.35 -1.55
CA LEU A 65 -11.85 -5.05 -0.28
C LEU A 65 -11.47 -4.09 0.85
N GLN A 66 -11.80 -4.46 2.07
CA GLN A 66 -11.44 -3.75 3.30
C GLN A 66 -10.78 -4.72 4.25
N ILE A 67 -9.72 -4.25 4.92
CA ILE A 67 -9.11 -4.96 6.04
C ILE A 67 -9.94 -4.66 7.30
N GLU A 68 -10.50 -5.70 7.90
CA GLU A 68 -11.15 -5.64 9.21
C GLU A 68 -10.24 -6.25 10.28
N LYS A 69 -10.29 -5.68 11.47
CA LYS A 69 -9.57 -6.15 12.65
C LYS A 69 -10.54 -6.25 13.82
N ASP A 70 -10.79 -7.48 14.25
CA ASP A 70 -11.71 -7.79 15.35
C ASP A 70 -10.94 -8.34 16.54
N LYS A 71 -11.31 -7.91 17.76
CA LYS A 71 -10.72 -8.44 18.99
C LYS A 71 -11.53 -9.65 19.46
N VAL A 72 -10.88 -10.79 19.59
CA VAL A 72 -11.49 -12.03 20.10
C VAL A 72 -10.70 -12.48 21.33
N GLY A 73 -11.27 -12.24 22.51
CA GLY A 73 -10.60 -12.45 23.78
C GLY A 73 -9.34 -11.58 23.93
N ARG A 74 -8.17 -12.22 23.99
CA ARG A 74 -6.86 -11.56 24.09
C ARG A 74 -6.15 -11.36 22.75
N SER A 75 -6.71 -11.84 21.65
CA SER A 75 -6.09 -11.82 20.32
C SER A 75 -6.84 -10.92 19.34
N TYR A 76 -6.18 -10.53 18.26
CA TYR A 76 -6.81 -9.86 17.12
C TYR A 76 -6.89 -10.83 15.95
N ILE A 77 -8.06 -10.87 15.30
CA ILE A 77 -8.26 -11.54 14.02
C ILE A 77 -8.28 -10.45 12.95
N VAL A 78 -7.47 -10.64 11.91
CA VAL A 78 -7.42 -9.74 10.74
C VAL A 78 -7.98 -10.49 9.55
N ARG A 79 -8.93 -9.88 8.84
CA ARG A 79 -9.60 -10.48 7.67
C ARG A 79 -9.82 -9.46 6.58
N LEU A 80 -9.81 -9.93 5.34
CA LEU A 80 -10.14 -9.12 4.17
C LEU A 80 -11.60 -9.40 3.79
N GLN A 81 -12.42 -8.37 3.67
CA GLN A 81 -13.84 -8.49 3.31
C GLN A 81 -14.19 -7.60 2.12
N THR A 82 -15.21 -8.00 1.35
CA THR A 82 -15.71 -7.19 0.25
C THR A 82 -16.45 -5.97 0.81
N ARG A 83 -16.16 -4.76 0.31
CA ARG A 83 -16.82 -3.53 0.78
C ARG A 83 -18.35 -3.58 0.63
N THR A 84 -18.85 -4.27 -0.39
CA THR A 84 -20.29 -4.48 -0.63
C THR A 84 -20.96 -5.37 0.42
N GLU A 85 -20.25 -6.36 0.96
CA GLU A 85 -20.76 -7.22 2.04
C GLU A 85 -20.89 -6.46 3.35
N GLN A 86 -19.95 -5.57 3.65
CA GLN A 86 -20.02 -4.69 4.81
C GLN A 86 -21.22 -3.74 4.73
N ALA A 87 -21.44 -3.09 3.58
CA ALA A 87 -22.61 -2.23 3.38
C ALA A 87 -23.92 -3.02 3.57
N ARG A 88 -24.01 -4.25 3.05
CA ARG A 88 -25.16 -5.14 3.29
C ARG A 88 -25.33 -5.51 4.76
N ARG A 89 -24.24 -5.79 5.49
CA ARG A 89 -24.30 -6.07 6.95
C ARG A 89 -24.76 -4.85 7.75
N LEU A 90 -24.25 -3.66 7.43
CA LEU A 90 -24.65 -2.42 8.09
C LEU A 90 -26.13 -2.13 7.87
N LEU A 91 -26.61 -2.23 6.63
CA LEU A 91 -28.03 -2.07 6.29
C LEU A 91 -28.91 -3.11 6.99
N LYS A 92 -28.48 -4.38 7.03
CA LYS A 92 -29.20 -5.44 7.76
C LYS A 92 -29.30 -5.11 9.26
N SER A 93 -28.19 -4.70 9.88
CA SER A 93 -28.17 -4.33 11.30
C SER A 93 -29.03 -3.10 11.62
N ALA A 94 -29.14 -2.14 10.70
CA ALA A 94 -30.01 -0.98 10.84
C ALA A 94 -31.48 -1.38 10.74
N ARG A 95 -31.85 -2.24 9.78
CA ARG A 95 -33.20 -2.81 9.64
C ARG A 95 -33.62 -3.57 10.90
N ASP A 96 -32.76 -4.43 11.42
CA ASP A 96 -33.05 -5.24 12.61
C ASP A 96 -33.26 -4.38 13.87
N LYS A 97 -32.58 -3.23 13.96
CA LYS A 97 -32.79 -2.24 15.04
C LYS A 97 -34.11 -1.49 14.93
N VAL A 98 -34.55 -1.15 13.71
CA VAL A 98 -35.83 -0.48 13.47
C VAL A 98 -37.01 -1.40 13.81
N TYR A 99 -36.94 -2.67 13.43
CA TYR A 99 -37.99 -3.65 13.72
C TYR A 99 -38.13 -4.04 15.20
N ARG A 100 -37.11 -3.82 16.04
CA ARG A 100 -37.19 -4.06 17.49
C ARG A 100 -37.90 -2.96 18.28
N ARG A 101 -38.20 -1.82 17.66
CA ARG A 101 -38.81 -0.65 18.30
C ARG A 101 -40.32 -0.50 18.04
N HIS A 102 -40.91 -1.43 17.29
CA HIS A 102 -42.35 -1.59 17.11
C HIS A 102 -42.80 -2.89 17.76
#